data_AF-A0A2V7S780-F1
#
_entry.id   AF-A0A2V7S780-F1
#
_cell.length_a   1.000
_cell.length_b   1.000
_cell.length_c   1.000
_cell.angle_alpha   90.00
_cell.angle_beta   90.00
_cell.angle_gamma   90.00
#
_symmetry.space_group_name_H-M   'P 1'
#
loop_
_entity.id
_entity.type
_entity.pdbx_description
1 polymer ?
#
loop_
_entity_poly.entity_id
_entity_poly.type
_entity_poly.pdbx_seq_one_letter_code
_entity_poly.pdbx_strand_id
1 'polypeptide(L)'
;MKRNAFTLMELMMVTSILSFVAAIVAPRFADIRERAQIAEMKVDLRHLVSAEEYYLAENQRYATDLGGSYTVSPDDRKPTITLTRDGWHASITSPNTTQVCAVFVGSTPLAPASREGAPACARRGSSTTRSPY
;
A
#
# COMPACT_ATOMS: atom_id res chain seq x y z
N MET A 1 14.76 23.30 -49.04
CA MET A 1 14.39 22.57 -47.80
C MET A 1 14.28 21.09 -48.13
N LYS A 2 15.21 20.24 -47.65
CA LYS A 2 15.12 18.77 -47.82
C LYS A 2 14.08 18.24 -46.84
N ARG A 3 12.98 17.69 -47.34
CA ARG A 3 12.02 16.93 -46.53
C ARG A 3 12.51 15.49 -46.48
N ASN A 4 12.95 15.04 -45.32
CA ASN A 4 13.19 13.63 -45.07
C ASN A 4 11.82 12.98 -44.87
N ALA A 5 11.39 12.18 -45.83
CA ALA A 5 10.18 11.37 -45.70
C ALA A 5 10.56 10.04 -45.05
N PHE A 6 9.93 9.71 -43.92
CA PHE A 6 10.03 8.40 -43.29
C PHE A 6 9.31 7.38 -44.18
N THR A 7 9.91 6.21 -44.41
CA THR A 7 9.25 5.22 -45.26
C THR A 7 8.13 4.53 -44.47
N LEU A 8 7.00 4.26 -45.13
CA LEU A 8 5.85 3.60 -44.47
C LEU A 8 6.20 2.19 -43.98
N MET A 9 7.07 1.49 -44.71
CA MET A 9 7.52 0.14 -44.35
C MET A 9 8.43 0.13 -43.12
N GLU A 10 9.23 1.18 -42.93
CA GLU A 10 10.08 1.35 -41.73
C GLU A 10 9.22 1.59 -40.49
N LEU A 11 8.17 2.41 -40.60
CA LEU A 11 7.21 2.58 -39.51
C LEU A 11 6.45 1.27 -39.20
N MET A 12 6.13 0.48 -40.23
CA MET A 12 5.43 -0.80 -40.07
C MET A 12 6.26 -1.84 -39.32
N MET A 13 7.54 -2.00 -39.67
CA MET A 13 8.40 -2.96 -38.95
C MET A 13 8.63 -2.52 -37.49
N VAL A 14 8.85 -1.22 -37.25
CA VAL A 14 9.09 -0.69 -35.90
C VAL A 14 7.88 -0.90 -35.00
N THR A 15 6.68 -0.53 -35.47
CA THR A 15 5.45 -0.68 -34.68
C THR A 15 5.10 -2.14 -34.43
N SER A 16 5.39 -3.04 -35.37
CA SER A 16 5.24 -4.49 -35.18
C SER A 16 6.13 -5.02 -34.05
N ILE A 17 7.42 -4.65 -34.04
CA ILE A 17 8.36 -5.08 -32.99
C ILE A 17 7.94 -4.52 -31.62
N LEU A 18 7.56 -3.24 -31.55
CA LEU A 18 7.09 -2.62 -30.29
C LEU A 18 5.83 -3.29 -29.76
N SER A 19 4.91 -3.72 -30.66
CA SER A 19 3.69 -4.43 -30.28
C SER A 19 3.99 -5.79 -29.65
N PHE A 20 4.95 -6.53 -30.20
CA PHE A 20 5.37 -7.82 -29.65
C PHE A 20 6.02 -7.66 -28.26
N VAL A 21 6.90 -6.67 -28.09
CA VAL A 21 7.54 -6.39 -26.79
C VAL A 21 6.50 -5.96 -25.74
N ALA A 22 5.57 -5.09 -26.11
CA ALA A 22 4.52 -4.61 -25.19
C ALA A 22 3.63 -5.75 -24.68
N ALA A 23 3.32 -6.74 -25.53
CA ALA A 23 2.50 -7.89 -25.15
C ALA A 23 3.14 -8.73 -24.02
N ILE A 24 4.48 -8.85 -24.02
CA ILE A 24 5.22 -9.59 -22.98
C ILE A 24 5.27 -8.79 -21.67
N VAL A 25 5.44 -7.47 -21.76
CA VAL A 25 5.64 -6.59 -20.60
C VAL A 25 4.33 -6.25 -19.88
N ALA A 26 3.23 -6.06 -20.61
CA ALA A 26 1.93 -5.66 -20.07
C ALA A 26 1.44 -6.50 -18.87
N PRO A 27 1.45 -7.86 -18.89
CA PRO A 27 0.97 -8.63 -17.75
C PRO A 27 1.85 -8.46 -16.49
N ARG A 28 3.16 -8.26 -16.67
CA ARG A 28 4.10 -8.07 -15.54
C ARG A 28 3.93 -6.71 -14.87
N PHE A 29 3.51 -5.71 -15.63
CA PHE A 29 3.35 -4.36 -15.11
C PHE A 29 2.25 -4.26 -14.04
N ALA A 30 1.15 -5.01 -14.20
CA ALA A 30 0.07 -5.05 -13.21
C ALA A 30 0.55 -5.58 -11.85
N ASP A 31 1.30 -6.69 -11.83
CA ASP A 31 1.84 -7.27 -10.60
C ASP A 31 2.84 -6.34 -9.90
N ILE A 32 3.67 -5.63 -10.67
CA ILE A 32 4.65 -4.67 -10.12
C ILE A 32 3.93 -3.51 -9.46
N ARG A 33 2.87 -2.98 -10.09
CA ARG A 33 2.05 -1.90 -9.53
C ARG A 33 1.37 -2.33 -8.23
N GLU A 34 0.78 -3.52 -8.19
CA GLU A 34 0.15 -4.03 -6.98
C GLU A 34 1.17 -4.18 -5.83
N ARG A 35 2.36 -4.72 -6.12
CA ARG A 35 3.43 -4.85 -5.12
C ARG A 35 3.93 -3.49 -4.62
N ALA A 36 4.03 -2.50 -5.51
CA ALA A 36 4.40 -1.14 -5.14
C ALA A 36 3.34 -0.52 -4.22
N GLN A 37 2.05 -0.70 -4.54
CA GLN A 37 0.96 -0.24 -3.69
C GLN A 37 1.02 -0.86 -2.28
N ILE A 38 1.24 -2.18 -2.21
CA ILE A 38 1.35 -2.87 -0.91
C ILE A 38 2.58 -2.37 -0.12
N ALA A 39 3.68 -2.06 -0.79
CA ALA A 39 4.86 -1.51 -0.15
C ALA A 39 4.60 -0.10 0.40
N GLU A 40 3.92 0.74 -0.36
CA GLU A 40 3.49 2.08 0.01
C GLU A 40 2.56 2.05 1.22
N MET A 41 1.50 1.24 1.20
CA MET A 41 0.60 1.03 2.35
C MET A 41 1.37 0.65 3.63
N LYS A 42 2.42 -0.17 3.52
CA LYS A 42 3.26 -0.53 4.68
C LYS A 42 4.14 0.62 5.16
N VAL A 43 4.60 1.49 4.26
CA VAL A 43 5.38 2.68 4.62
C VAL A 43 4.49 3.68 5.32
N ASP A 44 3.29 3.93 4.79
CA ASP A 44 2.29 4.80 5.40
C ASP A 44 1.94 4.35 6.81
N LEU A 45 1.68 3.06 7.03
CA LEU A 45 1.44 2.55 8.37
C LEU A 45 2.64 2.68 9.32
N ARG A 46 3.89 2.65 8.82
CA ARG A 46 5.06 2.94 9.67
C ARG A 46 5.16 4.41 10.02
N HIS A 47 4.85 5.29 9.07
CA HIS A 47 4.77 6.73 9.34
C HIS A 47 3.67 7.03 10.35
N LEU A 48 2.53 6.33 10.27
CA LEU A 48 1.47 6.42 11.26
C LEU A 48 1.97 6.04 12.66
N VAL A 49 2.71 4.93 12.78
CA VAL A 49 3.30 4.54 14.07
C VAL A 49 4.20 5.64 14.61
N SER A 50 5.11 6.18 13.79
CA SER A 50 5.98 7.27 14.23
C SER A 50 5.21 8.54 14.62
N ALA A 51 4.13 8.86 13.90
CA ALA A 51 3.31 10.03 14.18
C ALA A 51 2.50 9.87 15.48
N GLU A 52 1.96 8.68 15.76
CA GLU A 52 1.30 8.37 17.03
C GLU A 52 2.27 8.42 18.20
N GLU A 53 3.49 7.89 18.06
CA GLU A 53 4.52 7.97 19.10
C GLU A 53 4.96 9.42 19.38
N TYR A 54 5.08 10.24 18.33
CA TYR A 54 5.32 11.67 18.49
C TYR A 54 4.16 12.36 19.22
N TYR A 55 2.92 12.07 18.83
CA TYR A 55 1.74 12.64 19.47
C TYR A 55 1.61 12.21 20.93
N LEU A 56 1.94 10.94 21.24
CA LEU A 56 1.99 10.41 22.60
C LEU A 56 3.03 11.16 23.46
N ALA A 57 4.21 11.45 22.91
CA ALA A 57 5.26 12.16 23.64
C ALA A 57 4.82 13.59 24.02
N GLU A 58 4.04 14.25 23.17
CA GLU A 58 3.54 15.61 23.42
C GLU A 58 2.27 15.65 24.29
N ASN A 59 1.36 14.69 24.11
CA ASN A 59 -0.01 14.76 24.65
C ASN A 59 -0.31 13.68 25.70
N GLN A 60 0.65 12.78 25.96
CA GLN A 60 0.52 11.62 26.86
C GLN A 60 -0.66 10.68 26.55
N ARG A 61 -1.18 10.73 25.32
CA ARG A 61 -2.24 9.87 24.82
C ARG A 61 -2.11 9.68 23.31
N TYR A 62 -2.65 8.58 22.79
CA TYR A 62 -2.82 8.35 21.35
C TYR A 62 -4.04 9.11 20.79
N ALA A 63 -4.07 9.32 19.47
CA ALA A 63 -5.14 10.01 18.77
C ALA A 63 -5.92 9.06 17.84
N THR A 64 -7.15 9.44 17.49
CA THR A 64 -7.89 8.82 16.38
C THR A 64 -7.77 9.61 15.08
N ASP A 65 -7.29 10.84 15.17
CA ASP A 65 -7.03 11.75 14.06
C ASP A 65 -5.82 12.61 14.37
N LEU A 66 -4.79 12.50 13.53
CA LEU A 66 -3.54 13.25 13.60
C LEU A 66 -3.56 14.50 12.71
N GLY A 67 -4.68 14.77 12.02
CA GLY A 67 -4.85 15.95 11.17
C GLY A 67 -3.81 16.00 10.04
N GLY A 68 -3.08 17.12 9.97
CA GLY A 68 -2.03 17.33 8.96
C GLY A 68 -0.70 16.65 9.26
N SER A 69 -0.51 16.12 10.48
CA SER A 69 0.74 15.46 10.89
C SER A 69 0.90 14.06 10.28
N TYR A 70 -0.18 13.51 9.74
CA TYR A 70 -0.18 12.23 9.03
C TYR A 70 -0.96 12.34 7.73
N THR A 71 -0.27 12.06 6.63
CA THR A 71 -0.88 11.95 5.30
C THR A 71 -0.57 10.58 4.73
N VAL A 72 -1.55 10.02 4.03
CA VAL A 72 -1.39 8.80 3.26
C VAL A 72 -1.07 9.13 1.82
N SER A 73 -0.55 8.14 1.12
CA SER A 73 -0.36 8.22 -0.32
C SER A 73 -1.67 8.49 -1.09
N PRO A 74 -1.58 9.17 -2.25
CA PRO A 74 -2.76 9.74 -2.93
C PRO A 74 -3.84 8.72 -3.29
N ASP A 75 -3.44 7.49 -3.60
CA ASP A 75 -4.34 6.42 -4.02
C ASP A 75 -4.97 5.70 -2.82
N ASP A 76 -4.42 5.82 -1.62
CA ASP A 76 -4.83 5.06 -0.46
C ASP A 76 -5.94 5.75 0.34
N ARG A 77 -6.85 4.95 0.90
CA ARG A 77 -7.88 5.46 1.81
C ARG A 77 -7.23 5.71 3.16
N LYS A 78 -7.49 6.88 3.75
CA LYS A 78 -7.03 7.19 5.12
C LYS A 78 -7.41 6.03 6.07
N PRO A 79 -6.45 5.52 6.87
CA PRO A 79 -6.72 4.43 7.78
C PRO A 79 -7.68 4.84 8.88
N THR A 80 -8.51 3.90 9.30
CA THR A 80 -9.34 4.06 10.50
C THR A 80 -8.50 3.67 11.71
N ILE A 81 -8.22 4.63 12.60
CA ILE A 81 -7.49 4.41 13.84
C ILE A 81 -8.50 4.14 14.95
N THR A 82 -8.34 3.03 15.66
CA THR A 82 -9.18 2.66 16.81
C THR A 82 -8.30 2.54 18.04
N LEU A 83 -8.61 3.34 19.06
CA LEU A 83 -7.92 3.27 20.35
C LEU A 83 -8.35 2.01 21.11
N THR A 84 -7.40 1.44 21.83
CA THR A 84 -7.59 0.28 22.70
C THR A 84 -7.19 0.66 24.12
N ARG A 85 -7.19 -0.30 25.06
CA ARG A 85 -6.90 -0.01 26.47
C ARG A 85 -5.48 0.49 26.68
N ASP A 86 -4.52 -0.04 25.92
CA ASP A 86 -3.09 0.13 26.11
C ASP A 86 -2.35 0.55 24.82
N GLY A 87 -3.09 0.90 23.77
CA GLY A 87 -2.53 1.31 22.49
C GLY A 87 -3.59 1.58 21.45
N TRP A 88 -3.35 1.17 20.22
CA TRP A 88 -4.25 1.41 19.09
C TRP A 88 -3.99 0.42 17.96
N HIS A 89 -4.95 0.29 17.07
CA HIS A 89 -4.74 -0.40 15.80
C HIS A 89 -5.34 0.39 14.65
N ALA A 90 -4.78 0.17 13.46
CA ALA A 90 -5.24 0.81 12.25
C ALA A 90 -5.15 -0.13 11.07
N SER A 91 -6.07 0.02 10.12
CA SER A 91 -6.05 -0.66 8.83
C SER A 91 -6.13 0.33 7.68
N ILE A 92 -5.32 0.11 6.66
CA ILE A 92 -5.30 0.89 5.42
C ILE A 92 -5.72 0.00 4.24
N THR A 93 -6.43 0.60 3.28
CA THR A 93 -6.90 -0.09 2.08
C THR A 93 -6.70 0.80 0.86
N SER A 94 -6.36 0.18 -0.27
CA SER A 94 -6.23 0.85 -1.56
C SER A 94 -7.33 0.38 -2.53
N PRO A 95 -7.86 1.22 -3.42
CA PRO A 95 -8.71 0.78 -4.53
C PRO A 95 -7.93 -0.05 -5.57
N ASN A 96 -6.60 0.05 -5.59
CA ASN A 96 -5.73 -0.60 -6.57
C ASN A 96 -5.30 -2.02 -6.20
N THR A 97 -5.63 -2.51 -5.00
CA THR A 97 -5.32 -3.88 -4.56
C THR A 97 -6.48 -4.51 -3.78
N THR A 98 -6.53 -5.84 -3.77
CA THR A 98 -7.42 -6.61 -2.90
C THR A 98 -6.79 -6.91 -1.53
N GLN A 99 -5.55 -6.45 -1.30
CA GLN A 99 -4.89 -6.58 -0.01
C GLN A 99 -5.31 -5.47 0.96
N VAL A 100 -5.39 -5.84 2.23
CA VAL A 100 -5.57 -4.94 3.36
C VAL A 100 -4.32 -5.04 4.22
N CYS A 101 -3.79 -3.89 4.59
CA CYS A 101 -2.67 -3.81 5.52
C CYS A 101 -3.16 -3.29 6.87
N ALA A 102 -2.63 -3.86 7.95
CA ALA A 102 -2.93 -3.43 9.30
C ALA A 102 -1.63 -3.27 10.11
N VAL A 103 -1.73 -2.49 11.18
CA VAL A 103 -0.72 -2.35 12.23
C VAL A 103 -1.41 -2.19 13.57
N PHE A 104 -0.75 -2.59 14.65
CA PHE A 104 -1.21 -2.34 16.01
C PHE A 104 -0.03 -2.01 16.91
N VAL A 105 -0.33 -1.26 17.97
CA VAL A 105 0.53 -0.96 19.12
C VAL A 105 -0.27 -1.32 20.37
N GLY A 106 0.38 -1.92 21.37
CA GLY A 106 -0.26 -2.50 22.55
C GLY A 106 -0.69 -3.97 22.38
N SER A 107 -1.57 -4.44 23.26
CA SER A 107 -1.90 -5.86 23.41
C SER A 107 -3.04 -6.36 22.51
N THR A 108 -3.67 -5.48 21.73
CA THR A 108 -4.85 -5.83 20.91
C THR A 108 -4.47 -5.91 19.42
N PRO A 109 -4.09 -7.10 18.92
CA PRO A 109 -3.68 -7.25 17.53
C PRO A 109 -4.85 -7.11 16.56
N LEU A 110 -4.56 -6.55 15.37
CA LEU A 110 -5.49 -6.48 14.26
C LEU A 110 -4.94 -7.29 13.08
N ALA A 111 -5.65 -8.35 12.69
CA ALA A 111 -5.26 -9.15 11.53
C ALA A 111 -5.19 -8.26 10.26
N PRO A 112 -4.17 -8.44 9.40
CA PRO A 112 -3.14 -9.50 9.41
C PRO A 112 -1.88 -9.21 10.24
N ALA A 113 -1.80 -8.08 10.96
CA ALA A 113 -0.64 -7.79 11.80
C ALA A 113 -0.59 -8.71 13.03
N SER A 114 0.54 -9.37 13.21
CA SER A 114 0.79 -10.29 14.33
C SER A 114 1.96 -9.87 15.22
N ARG A 115 2.69 -8.82 14.82
CA ARG A 115 3.80 -8.24 15.58
C ARG A 115 3.51 -6.76 15.77
N GLU A 116 3.65 -6.32 17.01
CA GLU A 116 3.46 -4.94 17.40
C GLU A 116 4.38 -4.01 16.60
N GLY A 117 3.85 -2.86 16.17
CA GLY A 117 4.59 -1.85 15.40
C GLY A 117 5.03 -2.30 13.99
N ALA A 118 4.71 -3.54 13.58
CA ALA A 118 5.12 -4.10 12.30
C ALA A 118 3.93 -4.28 11.36
N PRO A 119 3.78 -3.43 10.33
CA PRO A 119 2.69 -3.56 9.38
C PRO A 119 2.74 -4.88 8.61
N ALA A 120 1.59 -5.54 8.50
CA ALA A 120 1.41 -6.73 7.69
C ALA A 120 0.25 -6.54 6.73
N CYS A 121 0.26 -7.29 5.61
CA CYS A 121 -0.79 -7.22 4.60
C CYS A 121 -1.23 -8.62 4.20
N ALA A 122 -2.52 -8.77 3.93
CA ALA A 122 -3.13 -10.01 3.49
C ALA A 122 -4.34 -9.71 2.61
N ARG A 123 -4.80 -10.71 1.86
CA ARG A 123 -5.95 -10.55 0.98
C ARG A 123 -7.22 -10.36 1.83
N ARG A 124 -8.09 -9.44 1.44
CA ARG A 124 -9.37 -9.20 2.11
C ARG A 124 -10.18 -10.50 2.15
N GLY A 125 -10.43 -11.04 3.35
CA GLY A 125 -11.13 -12.32 3.54
C GLY A 125 -10.26 -13.55 3.82
N SER A 126 -8.93 -13.44 3.79
CA SER A 126 -8.05 -14.48 4.36
C SER A 126 -7.97 -14.31 5.87
N SER A 127 -9.08 -14.48 6.58
CA SER A 127 -9.00 -14.82 8.00
C SER A 127 -8.39 -16.22 8.04
N THR A 128 -7.07 -16.28 8.22
CA THR A 128 -6.38 -17.50 8.61
C THR A 128 -6.97 -17.91 9.96
N THR A 129 -8.05 -18.68 9.93
CA THR A 129 -8.39 -19.60 11.00
C THR A 129 -7.18 -20.51 11.14
N ARG A 130 -6.26 -20.11 12.01
CA ARG A 130 -5.21 -21.00 12.50
C ARG A 130 -5.96 -22.05 13.32
N SER A 131 -6.40 -23.10 12.66
CA SER A 131 -6.97 -24.29 13.31
C SER A 131 -5.92 -24.81 14.30
N PRO A 132 -6.22 -24.88 15.60
CA PRO A 132 -5.38 -25.59 16.54
C PRO A 132 -5.79 -27.07 16.51
N TYR A 133 -5.37 -27.79 15.48
CA TYR A 133 -5.30 -29.25 15.47
C TYR A 133 -4.11 -29.68 14.61
#